data_AF-C0DC66-F1
#
_entry.id   AF-C0DC66-F1
#
_cell.length_a   1.000
_cell.length_b   1.000
_cell.length_c   1.000
_cell.angle_alpha   90.00
_cell.angle_beta   90.00
_cell.angle_gamma   90.00
#
_symmetry.space_group_name_H-M   'P 1'
#
loop_
_entity.id
_entity.type
_entity.pdbx_description
1 polymer ?
#
loop_
_entity_poly.entity_id
_entity_poly.type
_entity_poly.pdbx_seq_one_letter_code
_entity_poly.pdbx_strand_id
1 'polypeptide(L)'
;MSKYIDTLIFDRVAADVQEMKDKAYIAYTDLNRIESAIKWVSYVLNRYGYQNVTHNKLNWQPEDRRTDSEMERLRANLVAIRAAYYTPSSTPQTPEKITFTSIYQANFIERIIYDLGKLIEASFPGPRRLSCKLGQRTLG
;
A
#
# COMPACT_ATOMS: atom_id res chain seq x y z
N MET A 1 -13.15 -2.17 -4.45
CA MET A 1 -11.79 -1.99 -3.93
C MET A 1 -11.88 -1.93 -2.41
N SER A 2 -10.86 -2.35 -1.68
CA SER A 2 -10.90 -2.33 -0.22
C SER A 2 -10.85 -0.89 0.33
N LYS A 3 -11.62 -0.63 1.39
CA LYS A 3 -11.68 0.69 2.05
C LYS A 3 -10.30 1.23 2.47
N TYR A 4 -9.34 0.34 2.70
CA TYR A 4 -7.99 0.72 3.13
C TYR A 4 -7.15 1.25 1.98
N ILE A 5 -7.32 0.71 0.77
CA ILE A 5 -6.61 1.16 -0.44
C ILE A 5 -7.27 2.42 -1.03
N ASP A 6 -8.60 2.52 -0.99
CA ASP A 6 -9.34 3.67 -1.53
C ASP A 6 -9.09 4.98 -0.78
N THR A 7 -8.69 4.89 0.49
CA THR A 7 -8.42 6.08 1.31
C THR A 7 -7.07 6.74 1.03
N LEU A 8 -6.17 6.04 0.32
CA LEU A 8 -4.80 6.51 0.06
C LEU A 8 -4.80 7.75 -0.85
N ILE A 9 -3.95 8.72 -0.52
CA ILE A 9 -3.76 9.97 -1.26
C ILE A 9 -2.37 9.93 -1.89
N PHE A 10 -2.30 10.07 -3.21
CA PHE A 10 -1.02 10.09 -3.94
C PHE A 10 -0.98 11.12 -5.08
N ASP A 11 -1.95 12.03 -5.11
CA ASP A 11 -2.13 13.11 -6.09
C ASP A 11 -1.80 14.49 -5.49
N ARG A 12 -0.99 14.55 -4.43
CA ARG A 12 -0.56 15.82 -3.83
C ARG A 12 0.29 16.61 -4.83
N VAL A 13 -0.02 17.89 -5.02
CA VAL A 13 0.70 18.79 -5.94
C VAL A 13 1.24 20.01 -5.20
N ALA A 14 2.20 20.72 -5.83
CA ALA A 14 2.79 21.93 -5.24
C ALA A 14 1.75 23.02 -4.93
N ALA A 15 0.66 23.10 -5.71
CA ALA A 15 -0.44 24.01 -5.45
C ALA A 15 -1.10 23.75 -4.09
N ASP A 16 -1.15 22.49 -3.64
CA ASP A 16 -1.73 22.17 -2.33
C ASP A 16 -0.90 22.72 -1.17
N VAL A 17 0.43 22.81 -1.35
CA VAL A 17 1.33 23.45 -0.39
C VAL A 17 1.15 24.96 -0.41
N GLN A 18 0.99 25.56 -1.59
CA GLN A 18 0.77 27.00 -1.75
C GLN A 18 -0.58 27.43 -1.16
N GLU A 19 -1.61 26.61 -1.33
CA GLU A 19 -2.96 26.82 -0.81
C GLU A 19 -3.13 26.32 0.64
N MET A 20 -2.07 25.79 1.27
CA MET A 20 -2.07 25.27 2.64
C MET A 20 -3.18 24.25 2.91
N LYS A 21 -3.49 23.38 1.94
CA LYS A 21 -4.50 22.34 2.13
C LYS A 21 -4.02 21.29 3.13
N ASP A 22 -4.96 20.69 3.85
CA ASP A 22 -4.67 19.63 4.83
C ASP A 22 -3.84 18.50 4.24
N LYS A 23 -4.15 18.08 3.00
CA LYS A 23 -3.42 16.99 2.31
C LYS A 23 -1.96 17.32 1.97
N ALA A 24 -1.55 18.58 2.03
CA ALA A 24 -0.16 18.99 1.82
C ALA A 24 0.74 18.65 3.03
N TYR A 25 0.16 18.47 4.21
CA TYR A 25 0.86 18.16 5.44
C TYR A 25 0.58 16.72 5.85
N ILE A 26 1.61 15.99 6.27
CA ILE A 26 1.46 14.61 6.75
C ILE A 26 1.20 14.66 8.26
N ALA A 27 -0.03 14.34 8.65
CA ALA A 27 -0.47 14.27 10.04
C ALA A 27 -0.42 12.82 10.57
N TYR A 28 -0.67 12.67 11.87
CA TYR A 28 -0.76 11.35 12.53
C TYR A 28 -1.86 10.47 11.91
N THR A 29 -2.94 11.09 11.42
CA THR A 29 -4.04 10.41 10.70
C THR A 29 -3.57 9.79 9.39
N ASP A 30 -2.71 10.47 8.64
CA ASP A 30 -2.11 9.92 7.41
C ASP A 30 -1.22 8.72 7.71
N LEU A 31 -0.43 8.77 8.80
CA LEU A 31 0.39 7.63 9.23
C LEU A 31 -0.48 6.43 9.59
N ASN A 32 -1.54 6.64 10.38
CA ASN A 32 -2.49 5.58 10.72
C ASN A 32 -3.14 4.97 9.48
N ARG A 33 -3.45 5.79 8.47
CA ARG A 33 -3.97 5.32 7.19
C ARG A 33 -2.96 4.48 6.43
N ILE A 34 -1.73 4.97 6.25
CA ILE A 34 -0.65 4.28 5.53
C ILE A 34 -0.37 2.93 6.21
N GLU A 35 -0.21 2.92 7.53
CA GLU A 35 0.06 1.72 8.30
C GLU A 35 -1.12 0.73 8.26
N SER A 36 -2.36 1.22 8.27
CA SER A 36 -3.55 0.38 8.09
C SER A 36 -3.59 -0.28 6.71
N ALA A 37 -3.23 0.47 5.66
CA ALA A 37 -3.17 -0.05 4.29
C ALA A 37 -2.06 -1.11 4.14
N ILE A 38 -0.87 -0.86 4.70
CA ILE A 38 0.23 -1.85 4.73
C ILE A 38 -0.20 -3.13 5.44
N LYS A 39 -0.82 -3.00 6.62
CA LYS A 39 -1.32 -4.16 7.38
C LYS A 39 -2.36 -4.95 6.58
N TRP A 40 -3.26 -4.26 5.88
CA TRP A 40 -4.26 -4.90 5.04
C TRP A 40 -3.61 -5.64 3.86
N VAL A 41 -2.65 -5.02 3.16
CA VAL A 41 -1.90 -5.67 2.07
C VAL A 41 -1.17 -6.91 2.60
N SER A 42 -0.45 -6.78 3.71
CA SER A 42 0.25 -7.90 4.37
C SER A 42 -0.71 -9.05 4.69
N TYR A 43 -1.87 -8.73 5.28
CA TYR A 43 -2.89 -9.71 5.63
C TYR A 43 -3.39 -10.50 4.41
N VAL A 44 -3.68 -9.79 3.32
CA VAL A 44 -4.18 -10.40 2.09
C VAL A 44 -3.10 -11.28 1.44
N LEU A 45 -1.86 -10.79 1.38
CA LEU A 45 -0.72 -11.56 0.88
C LEU A 45 -0.51 -12.86 1.66
N ASN A 46 -0.51 -12.79 3.00
CA ASN A 46 -0.36 -13.97 3.86
C ASN A 46 -1.50 -14.98 3.64
N ARG A 47 -2.73 -14.51 3.48
CA ARG A 47 -3.89 -15.38 3.18
C ARG A 47 -3.71 -16.16 1.87
N TYR A 48 -2.99 -15.60 0.90
CA TYR A 48 -2.69 -16.24 -0.38
C TYR A 48 -1.39 -17.05 -0.39
N GLY A 49 -0.71 -17.18 0.76
CA GLY A 49 0.54 -17.93 0.88
C GLY A 49 1.80 -17.12 0.58
N TYR A 50 1.69 -15.83 0.28
CA TYR A 50 2.83 -14.91 0.19
C TYR A 50 3.21 -14.45 1.60
N GLN A 51 3.99 -15.28 2.27
CA GLN A 51 4.40 -15.04 3.66
C GLN A 51 5.19 -13.74 3.79
N ASN A 52 4.75 -12.88 4.69
CA ASN A 52 5.42 -11.62 5.01
C ASN A 52 5.09 -11.19 6.44
N VAL A 53 5.99 -10.44 7.06
CA VAL A 53 5.84 -9.96 8.43
C VAL A 53 5.94 -8.45 8.42
N THR A 54 4.93 -7.78 8.99
CA THR A 54 4.92 -6.33 9.19
C THR A 54 4.65 -5.99 10.66
N HIS A 55 5.32 -4.95 11.15
CA HIS A 55 5.17 -4.43 12.50
C HIS A 55 4.50 -3.06 12.42
N ASN A 56 3.19 -3.00 12.64
CA ASN A 56 2.41 -1.79 12.40
C ASN A 56 1.98 -1.08 13.69
N LYS A 57 2.11 0.25 13.72
CA LYS A 57 1.54 1.16 14.72
C LYS A 57 0.33 1.85 14.10
N LEU A 58 -0.87 1.54 14.62
CA LEU A 58 -2.15 2.04 14.10
C LEU A 58 -2.81 3.10 14.99
N ASN A 59 -2.12 3.49 16.07
CA ASN A 59 -2.62 4.37 17.10
C ASN A 59 -1.71 5.60 17.25
N TRP A 60 -1.18 6.11 16.14
CA TRP A 60 -0.44 7.38 16.14
C TRP A 60 -1.32 8.47 16.75
N GLN A 61 -0.77 9.17 17.74
CA GLN A 61 -1.39 10.31 18.40
C GLN A 61 -0.77 11.63 17.92
N PRO A 62 -1.46 12.78 18.06
CA PRO A 62 -0.89 14.08 17.74
C PRO A 62 0.45 14.37 18.44
N GLU A 63 0.62 13.85 19.66
CA GLU A 63 1.79 14.06 20.51
C GLU A 63 2.95 13.11 20.16
N ASP A 64 2.69 12.06 19.39
CA ASP A 64 3.70 11.09 19.00
C ASP A 64 4.74 11.73 18.06
N ARG A 65 6.02 11.50 18.39
CA ARG A 65 7.12 11.95 17.55
C ARG A 65 7.43 10.91 16.47
N ARG A 66 7.59 11.40 15.24
CA ARG A 66 8.16 10.65 14.11
C ARG A 66 9.66 10.50 14.33
N THR A 67 10.08 9.51 15.12
CA THR A 67 11.49 9.20 15.33
C THR A 67 12.05 8.43 14.14
N ASP A 68 13.36 8.52 13.91
CA ASP A 68 14.02 7.80 12.81
C ASP A 68 13.78 6.28 12.89
N SER A 69 13.68 5.71 14.10
CA SER A 69 13.38 4.28 14.29
C SER A 69 11.97 3.90 13.83
N GLU A 70 10.97 4.75 14.09
CA GLU A 70 9.59 4.52 13.62
C GLU A 70 9.49 4.62 12.10
N MET A 71 10.22 5.56 11.51
CA MET A 71 10.29 5.74 10.07
C MET A 71 10.98 4.57 9.38
N GLU A 72 12.05 4.04 9.97
CA GLU A 72 12.72 2.84 9.48
C GLU A 72 11.83 1.60 9.62
N ARG A 73 11.05 1.46 10.69
CA ARG A 73 10.05 0.39 10.81
C ARG A 73 9.02 0.47 9.68
N LEU A 74 8.49 1.65 9.39
CA LEU A 74 7.53 1.85 8.30
C LEU A 74 8.14 1.48 6.95
N ARG A 75 9.39 1.90 6.70
CA ARG A 75 10.16 1.53 5.51
C ARG A 75 10.36 0.01 5.42
N ALA A 76 10.77 -0.64 6.51
CA ALA A 76 10.97 -2.08 6.55
C ALA A 76 9.68 -2.84 6.21
N ASN A 77 8.53 -2.39 6.72
CA ASN A 77 7.24 -2.97 6.37
C ASN A 77 6.94 -2.83 4.86
N LEU A 78 7.23 -1.66 4.28
CA LEU A 78 7.04 -1.41 2.85
C LEU A 78 7.95 -2.31 1.99
N VAL A 79 9.20 -2.51 2.43
CA VAL A 79 10.13 -3.44 1.78
C VAL A 79 9.63 -4.88 1.90
N ALA A 80 9.11 -5.29 3.06
CA ALA A 80 8.60 -6.64 3.28
C ALA A 80 7.43 -6.97 2.34
N ILE A 81 6.43 -6.08 2.23
CA ILE A 81 5.29 -6.32 1.32
C ILE A 81 5.71 -6.29 -0.15
N ARG A 82 6.68 -5.44 -0.51
CA ARG A 82 7.22 -5.36 -1.88
C ARG A 82 8.04 -6.58 -2.25
N ALA A 83 8.80 -7.15 -1.31
CA ALA A 83 9.57 -8.37 -1.54
C ALA A 83 8.67 -9.61 -1.64
N ALA A 84 7.52 -9.59 -0.96
CA ALA A 84 6.59 -10.71 -0.94
C ALA A 84 5.78 -10.88 -2.24
N TYR A 85 5.65 -9.83 -3.06
CA TYR A 85 4.83 -9.88 -4.27
C TYR A 85 5.43 -9.13 -5.46
N TYR A 86 4.98 -9.48 -6.66
CA TYR A 86 5.42 -8.82 -7.88
C TYR A 86 5.02 -7.34 -7.90
N THR A 87 5.97 -6.48 -8.28
CA THR A 87 5.76 -5.03 -8.41
C THR A 87 6.13 -4.59 -9.84
N PRO A 88 5.24 -3.90 -10.58
CA PRO A 88 5.51 -3.41 -11.92
C PRO A 88 6.64 -2.38 -11.94
N SER A 89 7.35 -2.29 -13.07
CA SER A 89 8.40 -1.29 -13.29
C SER A 89 7.89 0.16 -13.26
N SER A 90 6.58 0.38 -13.47
CA SER A 90 5.94 1.70 -13.35
C SER A 90 5.79 2.18 -11.90
N THR A 91 6.00 1.29 -10.93
CA THR A 91 5.86 1.60 -9.50
C THR A 91 7.13 2.27 -9.00
N PRO A 92 7.04 3.41 -8.30
CA PRO A 92 8.21 4.09 -7.76
C PRO A 92 9.11 3.18 -6.91
N GLN A 93 10.41 3.44 -6.89
CA GLN A 93 11.34 2.74 -6.02
C GLN A 93 11.12 3.15 -4.55
N THR A 94 11.29 2.19 -3.64
CA THR A 94 11.16 2.46 -2.20
C THR A 94 12.31 3.38 -1.76
N PRO A 95 12.01 4.59 -1.25
CA PRO A 95 13.04 5.59 -0.94
C PRO A 95 13.91 5.15 0.23
N GLU A 96 15.24 5.33 0.13
CA GLU A 96 16.24 4.90 1.12
C GLU A 96 15.95 5.31 2.57
N LYS A 97 15.41 6.51 2.76
CA LYS A 97 14.95 7.00 4.07
C LYS A 97 13.61 7.69 3.90
N ILE A 98 12.70 7.47 4.84
CA ILE A 98 11.41 8.16 4.87
C ILE A 98 11.50 9.32 5.86
N THR A 99 11.38 10.54 5.36
CA THR A 99 11.47 11.77 6.16
C THR A 99 10.17 12.58 6.10
N PHE A 100 9.29 12.30 5.12
CA PHE A 100 8.08 13.06 4.82
C PHE A 100 8.32 14.57 4.70
N THR A 101 9.51 14.98 4.27
CA THR A 101 9.85 16.38 4.01
C THR A 101 9.29 16.88 2.68
N SER A 102 8.95 15.96 1.78
CA SER A 102 8.44 16.24 0.45
C SER A 102 7.09 15.57 0.22
N ILE A 103 6.13 16.32 -0.32
CA ILE A 103 4.83 15.79 -0.74
C ILE A 103 4.96 14.67 -1.77
N TYR A 104 6.01 14.73 -2.61
CA TYR A 104 6.28 13.71 -3.62
C TYR A 104 6.72 12.39 -2.98
N GLN A 105 7.47 12.45 -1.89
CA GLN A 105 7.84 11.25 -1.14
C GLN A 105 6.60 10.57 -0.55
N ALA A 106 5.67 11.34 0.01
CA ALA A 106 4.40 10.82 0.50
C ALA A 106 3.58 10.17 -0.62
N ASN A 107 3.48 10.83 -1.79
CA ASN A 107 2.80 10.27 -2.96
C ASN A 107 3.43 8.96 -3.43
N PHE A 108 4.76 8.87 -3.47
CA PHE A 108 5.43 7.65 -3.89
C PHE A 108 5.14 6.48 -2.94
N ILE A 109 5.17 6.72 -1.63
CA ILE A 109 4.88 5.68 -0.63
C ILE A 109 3.44 5.18 -0.77
N GLU A 110 2.46 6.09 -0.80
CA GLU A 110 1.06 5.73 -0.93
C GLU A 110 0.75 5.08 -2.28
N ARG A 111 1.41 5.52 -3.36
CA ARG A 111 1.29 4.91 -4.68
C ARG A 111 1.84 3.48 -4.73
N ILE A 112 2.97 3.20 -4.09
CA ILE A 112 3.50 1.82 -4.00
C ILE A 112 2.46 0.90 -3.34
N ILE A 113 1.87 1.33 -2.23
CA ILE A 113 0.87 0.54 -1.50
C ILE A 113 -0.40 0.36 -2.36
N TYR A 114 -0.84 1.42 -3.03
CA TYR A 114 -2.00 1.37 -3.92
C TYR A 114 -1.79 0.44 -5.11
N ASP A 115 -0.65 0.52 -5.79
CA ASP A 115 -0.33 -0.30 -6.96
C ASP A 115 -0.25 -1.79 -6.56
N LEU A 116 0.38 -2.11 -5.42
CA LEU A 116 0.39 -3.46 -4.86
C LEU A 116 -1.01 -3.94 -4.50
N GLY A 117 -1.79 -3.13 -3.77
CA GLY A 117 -3.15 -3.47 -3.38
C GLY A 117 -4.05 -3.74 -4.59
N LYS A 118 -3.98 -2.87 -5.61
CA LYS A 118 -4.72 -3.02 -6.87
C LYS A 118 -4.36 -4.31 -7.61
N LEU A 119 -3.08 -4.68 -7.65
CA LEU A 119 -2.64 -5.92 -8.28
C LEU A 119 -3.13 -7.15 -7.53
N ILE A 120 -3.04 -7.13 -6.20
CA ILE A 120 -3.51 -8.24 -5.37
C ILE A 120 -5.01 -8.43 -5.54
N GLU A 121 -5.78 -7.34 -5.61
CA GLU A 121 -7.22 -7.40 -5.89
C GLU A 121 -7.52 -7.85 -7.33
N ALA A 122 -6.76 -7.39 -8.32
CA ALA A 122 -6.96 -7.77 -9.72
C ALA A 122 -6.60 -9.24 -10.00
N SER A 123 -5.53 -9.74 -9.38
CA SER A 123 -5.16 -11.16 -9.37
C SER A 123 -6.22 -12.04 -8.70
N PHE A 124 -7.18 -11.44 -7.99
CA PHE A 124 -8.35 -12.10 -7.43
C PHE A 124 -9.62 -11.75 -8.22
N PRO A 125 -9.89 -12.42 -9.36
CA PRO A 125 -11.26 -12.50 -9.83
C PRO A 125 -12.00 -13.43 -8.86
N GLY A 126 -12.56 -12.87 -7.78
CA GLY A 126 -13.40 -13.62 -6.83
C GLY A 126 -14.39 -14.52 -7.56
N PRO A 127 -14.75 -15.69 -7.01
CA PRO A 127 -15.03 -16.95 -7.71
C PRO A 127 -15.74 -16.78 -9.06
N ARG A 128 -14.98 -16.34 -10.07
CA ARG A 128 -15.42 -16.42 -11.45
C ARG A 128 -15.16 -17.86 -11.79
N ARG A 129 -16.23 -18.66 -11.65
CA ARG A 129 -16.33 -20.05 -12.09
C ARG A 129 -15.38 -20.25 -13.26
N LEU A 130 -14.24 -20.87 -13.00
CA LEU A 130 -13.48 -21.52 -14.05
C LEU A 130 -14.37 -22.71 -14.47
N SER A 131 -15.46 -22.43 -15.18
CA SER A 131 -16.24 -23.45 -15.87
C SER A 131 -15.40 -23.87 -17.06
N CYS A 132 -14.30 -24.57 -16.78
CA CYS A 132 -13.58 -25.29 -17.79
C CYS A 132 -14.47 -26.47 -18.15
N LYS A 133 -15.27 -26.34 -19.21
CA LYS A 133 -15.94 -27.49 -19.82
C LYS A 133 -14.86 -28.30 -20.55
N LEU A 134 -14.15 -29.14 -19.82
CA LEU A 134 -13.27 -30.14 -20.41
C LEU A 134 -14.14 -31.26 -20.98
N GLY A 135 -14.08 -31.46 -22.29
CA GLY A 135 -14.65 -32.62 -22.97
C GLY A 135 -16.08 -32.44 -23.46
N GLN A 136 -16.23 -31.88 -24.66
CA GLN A 136 -17.29 -32.30 -25.58
C GLN A 136 -16.62 -32.83 -26.85
N ARG A 137 -16.07 -34.04 -26.77
CA ARG A 137 -15.91 -34.87 -27.96
C ARG A 137 -17.27 -35.54 -28.20
N THR A 138 -17.98 -35.12 -29.22
CA THR A 138 -19.00 -35.96 -29.85
C THR A 138 -18.27 -37.10 -30.53
N LEU A 139 -18.36 -38.30 -29.96
CA LEU A 139 -18.22 -39.53 -30.74
C LEU A 139 -19.63 -39.84 -31.26
N GLY A 140 -19.82 -39.68 -32.56
CA GLY A 140 -21.08 -39.90 -33.26
C GLY A 140 -20.92 -39.54 -34.72
#